data_AF-A0A383A9D9-F1
#
_entry.id   AF-A0A383A9D9-F1
#
_cell.length_a   1.000
_cell.length_b   1.000
_cell.length_c   1.000
_cell.angle_alpha   90.00
_cell.angle_beta   90.00
_cell.angle_gamma   90.00
#
_symmetry.space_group_name_H-M   'P 1'
#
loop_
_entity.id
_entity.type
_entity.pdbx_description
1 polymer ?
#
loop_
_entity_poly.entity_id
_entity_poly.type
_entity_poly.pdbx_seq_one_letter_code
_entity_poly.pdbx_strand_id
1 'polypeptide(L)'
;MSHYINLPLKALVKLIGFVKAREVIWLVAFIVIVSAPLRLYQLNTHPPGLFGDEAADGLDALSIISGNRPLFLTENNGREPLHAYLVALSLDALGRTPVAVRLPSALASTLTVLTIFLATRAIIGTRIAL
;
A
#
# COMPACT_ATOMS: atom_id res chain seq x y z
N MET A 1 -26.72 38.09 31.59
CA MET A 1 -25.64 37.18 32.02
C MET A 1 -25.51 36.03 31.00
N SER A 2 -25.23 36.36 29.73
CA SER A 2 -25.18 35.40 28.61
C SER A 2 -24.16 35.85 27.54
N HIS A 3 -22.97 36.31 27.98
CA HIS A 3 -21.97 36.85 27.06
C HIS A 3 -20.58 36.19 27.12
N TYR A 4 -20.36 35.18 27.98
CA TYR A 4 -19.02 34.64 28.21
C TYR A 4 -18.77 33.21 27.68
N ILE A 5 -19.77 32.50 27.15
CA ILE A 5 -19.63 31.07 26.77
C ILE A 5 -19.07 30.86 25.34
N ASN A 6 -19.00 31.88 24.49
CA ASN A 6 -18.75 31.68 23.05
C ASN A 6 -17.29 31.84 22.59
N LEU A 7 -16.40 32.41 23.39
CA LEU A 7 -15.02 32.71 22.97
C LEU A 7 -14.12 31.46 22.84
N PRO A 8 -14.07 30.54 23.81
CA PRO A 8 -13.21 29.35 23.69
C PRO A 8 -13.75 28.39 22.65
N LEU A 9 -15.08 28.25 22.52
CA LEU A 9 -15.70 27.34 21.56
C LEU A 9 -15.51 27.79 20.11
N LYS A 10 -15.63 29.10 19.82
CA LYS A 10 -15.31 29.65 18.48
C LYS A 10 -13.83 29.53 18.14
N ALA A 11 -12.94 29.71 19.12
CA ALA A 11 -11.50 29.49 18.92
C ALA A 11 -11.19 28.01 18.64
N LEU A 12 -11.84 27.08 19.34
CA LEU A 12 -11.71 25.63 19.12
C LEU A 12 -12.27 25.21 17.76
N VAL A 13 -13.43 25.73 17.35
CA VAL A 13 -14.03 25.52 16.03
C VAL A 13 -13.16 26.14 14.92
N LYS A 14 -12.49 27.25 15.19
CA LYS A 14 -11.52 27.88 14.28
C LYS A 14 -10.19 27.13 14.22
N LEU A 15 -9.79 26.46 15.30
CA LEU A 15 -8.64 25.54 15.33
C LEU A 15 -8.93 24.24 14.55
N ILE A 16 -10.19 23.78 14.63
CA ILE A 16 -10.75 22.70 13.81
C ILE A 16 -10.98 23.16 12.35
N GLY A 17 -10.96 24.47 12.10
CA GLY A 17 -11.30 25.12 10.84
C GLY A 17 -10.08 25.44 9.98
N PHE A 18 -9.94 24.69 8.88
CA PHE A 18 -9.00 24.90 7.77
C PHE A 18 -7.58 24.35 7.98
N VAL A 19 -7.44 23.02 7.92
CA VAL A 19 -6.22 22.45 7.34
C VAL A 19 -6.17 22.93 5.89
N LYS A 20 -5.13 23.67 5.52
CA LYS A 20 -4.99 24.16 4.14
C LYS A 20 -4.75 22.96 3.22
N ALA A 21 -5.23 23.02 1.98
CA ALA A 21 -5.00 21.93 1.02
C ALA A 21 -3.50 21.57 0.90
N ARG A 22 -2.60 22.56 1.00
CA ARG A 22 -1.15 22.31 1.04
C ARG A 22 -0.72 21.45 2.23
N GLU A 23 -1.28 21.69 3.42
CA GLU A 23 -0.91 20.99 4.66
C GLU A 23 -1.40 19.55 4.59
N VAL A 24 -2.60 19.32 4.07
CA VAL A 24 -3.13 17.97 3.78
C VAL A 24 -2.19 17.22 2.84
N ILE A 25 -1.79 17.84 1.73
CA ILE A 25 -0.91 17.20 0.74
C ILE A 25 0.43 16.83 1.37
N TRP A 26 1.06 17.74 2.12
CA TRP A 26 2.32 17.47 2.80
C TRP A 26 2.21 16.35 3.83
N LEU A 27 1.11 16.32 4.58
CA LEU A 27 0.89 15.30 5.59
C LEU A 27 0.64 13.92 4.96
N VAL A 28 -0.17 13.83 3.92
CA VAL A 28 -0.39 12.58 3.18
C VAL A 28 0.91 12.11 2.53
N ALA A 29 1.67 13.01 1.90
CA ALA A 29 2.97 12.69 1.33
C ALA A 29 3.93 12.16 2.41
N PHE A 30 3.97 12.79 3.58
CA PHE A 30 4.75 12.32 4.73
C PHE A 30 4.31 10.92 5.17
N ILE A 31 3.01 10.65 5.32
CA ILE A 31 2.50 9.33 5.72
C ILE A 31 2.90 8.27 4.68
N VAL A 32 2.76 8.55 3.39
CA VAL A 32 3.16 7.62 2.32
C VAL A 32 4.67 7.36 2.36
N ILE A 33 5.49 8.41 2.48
CA ILE A 33 6.96 8.30 2.56
C ILE A 33 7.38 7.48 3.78
N VAL A 34 6.77 7.69 4.95
CA VAL A 34 7.07 6.92 6.16
C VAL A 34 6.54 5.48 6.08
N SER A 35 5.46 5.25 5.33
CA SER A 35 4.88 3.91 5.17
C SER A 35 5.78 2.97 4.34
N ALA A 36 6.59 3.51 3.44
CA ALA A 36 7.47 2.77 2.53
C ALA A 36 8.60 2.01 3.26
N PRO A 37 9.46 2.64 4.08
CA PRO A 37 10.51 1.93 4.79
C PRO A 37 9.96 0.86 5.72
N LEU A 38 8.79 1.07 6.34
CA LEU A 38 8.15 0.05 7.19
C LEU A 38 7.80 -1.24 6.43
N ARG A 39 7.54 -1.16 5.11
CA ARG A 39 7.19 -2.30 4.26
C ARG A 39 8.38 -2.87 3.50
N LEU A 40 9.32 -2.01 3.13
CA LEU A 40 10.51 -2.37 2.35
C LEU A 40 11.68 -2.81 3.23
N TYR A 41 11.60 -2.59 4.55
CA TYR A 41 12.65 -2.96 5.47
C TYR A 41 12.90 -4.47 5.43
N GLN A 42 14.14 -4.84 5.12
CA GLN A 42 14.62 -6.22 5.20
C GLN A 42 13.80 -7.25 4.41
N LEU A 43 13.23 -6.88 3.26
CA LEU A 43 12.50 -7.81 2.39
C LEU A 43 13.31 -9.06 2.00
N ASN A 44 14.64 -8.99 2.01
CA ASN A 44 15.49 -10.15 1.69
C ASN A 44 15.52 -11.19 2.81
N THR A 45 15.37 -10.77 4.07
CA THR A 45 15.64 -11.58 5.26
C THR A 45 14.40 -11.83 6.11
N HIS A 46 13.37 -10.99 6.00
CA HIS A 46 12.13 -11.10 6.75
C HIS A 46 10.89 -11.19 5.85
N PRO A 47 10.00 -12.18 6.08
CA PRO A 47 10.23 -13.38 6.91
C PRO A 47 11.39 -14.26 6.38
N PRO A 48 11.98 -15.14 7.22
CA PRO A 48 13.10 -15.97 6.81
C PRO A 48 12.69 -17.04 5.79
N GLY A 49 13.35 -17.04 4.63
CA GLY A 49 13.04 -17.95 3.52
C GLY A 49 11.71 -17.62 2.83
N LEU A 50 11.46 -18.25 1.68
CA LEU A 50 10.15 -18.23 1.03
C LEU A 50 9.37 -19.47 1.44
N PHE A 51 8.14 -19.30 1.93
CA PHE A 51 7.28 -20.40 2.36
C PHE A 51 5.82 -20.09 2.07
N GLY A 52 5.00 -21.14 1.94
CA GLY A 52 3.57 -21.03 1.68
C GLY A 52 3.30 -20.25 0.38
N ASP A 53 2.45 -19.23 0.49
CA ASP A 53 2.02 -18.43 -0.66
C ASP A 53 3.18 -17.75 -1.38
N GLU A 54 4.21 -17.27 -0.67
CA GLU A 54 5.36 -16.62 -1.31
C GLU A 54 6.16 -17.58 -2.21
N ALA A 55 6.27 -18.84 -1.78
CA ALA A 55 6.94 -19.86 -2.59
C ALA A 55 6.10 -20.26 -3.80
N ALA A 56 4.77 -20.37 -3.62
CA ALA A 56 3.83 -20.64 -4.71
C ALA A 56 3.87 -19.53 -5.77
N ASP A 57 3.84 -18.26 -5.35
CA ASP A 57 3.95 -17.11 -6.25
C ASP A 57 5.27 -17.09 -7.02
N GLY A 58 6.38 -17.46 -6.36
CA GLY A 58 7.67 -17.61 -7.02
C GLY A 58 7.65 -18.69 -8.10
N LEU A 59 7.03 -19.85 -7.85
CA LEU A 59 6.92 -20.94 -8.82
C LEU A 59 6.01 -20.58 -10.00
N ASP A 60 4.86 -19.95 -9.72
CA ASP A 60 3.94 -19.47 -10.74
C ASP A 60 4.61 -18.43 -11.64
N ALA A 61 5.36 -17.51 -11.04
CA ALA A 61 6.13 -16.52 -11.76
C ALA A 61 7.23 -17.14 -12.64
N LEU A 62 7.92 -18.18 -12.17
CA LEU A 62 8.89 -18.92 -13.00
C LEU A 62 8.22 -19.64 -14.18
N SER A 63 7.01 -20.19 -13.98
CA SER A 63 6.20 -20.77 -15.05
C SER A 63 5.84 -19.73 -16.11
N ILE A 64 5.43 -18.53 -15.67
CA ILE A 64 5.13 -17.40 -16.56
C ILE A 64 6.37 -16.96 -17.35
N ILE A 65 7.52 -16.80 -16.69
CA ILE A 65 8.79 -16.46 -17.36
C ILE A 65 9.17 -17.52 -18.40
N SER A 66 8.87 -18.80 -18.12
CA SER A 66 9.13 -19.92 -19.03
C SER A 66 8.18 -19.97 -20.25
N GLY A 67 7.27 -19.00 -20.37
CA GLY A 67 6.38 -18.83 -21.52
C GLY A 67 4.92 -19.21 -21.24
N ASN A 68 4.60 -19.72 -20.06
CA ASN A 68 3.20 -19.99 -19.71
C ASN A 68 2.42 -18.68 -19.57
N ARG A 69 1.14 -18.69 -19.94
CA ARG A 69 0.24 -17.53 -19.85
C ARG A 69 -1.08 -17.93 -19.19
N PRO A 70 -1.05 -18.34 -17.91
CA PRO A 70 -2.25 -18.77 -17.22
C PRO A 70 -3.24 -17.62 -17.11
N LEU A 71 -4.52 -17.92 -17.35
CA LEU A 71 -5.65 -17.03 -17.03
C LEU A 71 -6.21 -17.32 -15.64
N PHE A 72 -5.93 -18.50 -15.10
CA PHE A 72 -6.32 -18.95 -13.78
C PHE A 72 -5.24 -19.88 -13.23
N LEU A 73 -4.83 -19.66 -11.98
CA LEU A 73 -3.85 -20.49 -11.29
C LEU A 73 -4.62 -21.50 -10.46
N THR A 74 -4.64 -22.76 -10.87
CA THR A 74 -5.35 -23.83 -10.13
C THR A 74 -4.63 -24.22 -8.85
N GLU A 75 -3.31 -24.07 -8.85
CA GLU A 75 -2.47 -24.32 -7.69
C GLU A 75 -2.72 -23.26 -6.60
N ASN A 76 -2.54 -23.66 -5.34
CA ASN A 76 -2.75 -22.81 -4.16
C ASN A 76 -4.18 -22.21 -4.04
N ASN A 77 -5.19 -23.08 -4.02
CA ASN A 77 -6.60 -22.76 -3.76
C ASN A 77 -7.36 -22.02 -4.88
N GLY A 78 -6.81 -21.92 -6.09
CA GLY A 78 -7.48 -21.25 -7.20
C GLY A 78 -7.37 -19.73 -7.09
N ARG A 79 -6.52 -19.11 -7.91
CA ARG A 79 -6.16 -17.69 -7.79
C ARG A 79 -6.16 -16.98 -9.13
N GLU A 80 -6.45 -15.68 -9.10
CA GLU A 80 -6.23 -14.80 -10.23
C GLU A 80 -4.72 -14.61 -10.49
N PRO A 81 -4.28 -14.51 -11.77
CA PRO A 81 -2.85 -14.55 -12.10
C PRO A 81 -2.16 -13.18 -12.03
N LEU A 82 -2.89 -12.08 -11.79
CA LEU A 82 -2.33 -10.72 -11.88
C LEU A 82 -1.10 -10.55 -10.97
N HIS A 83 -1.20 -11.03 -9.73
CA HIS A 83 -0.10 -10.93 -8.78
C HIS A 83 1.12 -11.75 -9.25
N ALA A 84 0.91 -12.98 -9.73
CA ALA A 84 1.99 -13.80 -10.29
C ALA A 84 2.67 -13.15 -11.50
N TYR A 85 1.93 -12.43 -12.36
CA TYR A 85 2.53 -11.66 -13.45
C TYR A 85 3.39 -10.49 -12.94
N LEU A 86 2.98 -9.81 -11.89
CA LEU A 86 3.79 -8.74 -11.27
C LEU A 86 5.05 -9.31 -10.61
N VAL A 87 4.94 -10.47 -9.97
CA VAL A 87 6.09 -11.21 -9.42
C VAL A 87 7.02 -11.66 -10.55
N ALA A 88 6.49 -12.18 -11.65
CA ALA A 88 7.28 -12.55 -12.84
C ALA A 88 8.08 -11.37 -13.40
N LEU A 89 7.44 -10.21 -13.54
CA LEU A 89 8.12 -8.98 -13.97
C LEU A 89 9.22 -8.57 -12.98
N SER A 90 8.97 -8.68 -11.68
CA SER A 90 9.97 -8.34 -10.67
C SER A 90 11.15 -9.31 -10.65
N LEU A 91 10.90 -10.61 -10.83
CA LEU A 91 11.93 -11.63 -10.96
C LEU A 91 12.78 -11.44 -12.22
N ASP A 92 12.18 -11.04 -13.34
CA ASP A 92 12.90 -10.77 -14.59
C ASP A 92 13.83 -9.55 -14.43
N ALA A 93 13.37 -8.51 -13.73
CA ALA A 93 14.15 -7.28 -13.51
C ALA A 93 15.24 -7.39 -12.42
N LEU A 94 14.99 -8.14 -11.34
CA LEU A 94 15.84 -8.17 -10.14
C LEU A 94 16.51 -9.52 -9.88
N GLY A 95 16.19 -10.53 -10.69
CA GLY A 95 16.65 -11.90 -10.52
C GLY A 95 15.87 -12.68 -9.47
N ARG A 96 16.24 -13.96 -9.31
CA ARG A 96 15.57 -14.93 -8.43
C ARG A 96 15.95 -14.72 -6.96
N THR A 97 15.37 -13.69 -6.34
CA THR A 97 15.62 -13.31 -4.95
C THR A 97 14.32 -13.18 -4.15
N PRO A 98 14.35 -13.35 -2.82
CA PRO A 98 13.18 -13.08 -1.98
C PRO A 98 12.65 -11.65 -2.11
N VAL A 99 13.56 -10.68 -2.32
CA VAL A 99 13.20 -9.28 -2.55
C VAL A 99 12.29 -9.15 -3.78
N ALA A 100 12.65 -9.80 -4.88
CA ALA A 100 11.86 -9.74 -6.12
C ALA A 100 10.46 -10.36 -5.96
N VAL A 101 10.33 -11.42 -5.15
CA VAL A 101 9.01 -12.00 -4.85
C VAL A 101 8.13 -11.06 -4.02
N ARG A 102 8.73 -10.38 -3.03
CA ARG A 102 7.98 -9.56 -2.07
C ARG A 102 7.75 -8.13 -2.51
N LEU A 103 8.58 -7.61 -3.42
CA LEU A 103 8.56 -6.21 -3.83
C LEU A 103 7.20 -5.77 -4.41
N PRO A 104 6.52 -6.55 -5.29
CA PRO A 104 5.19 -6.16 -5.78
C PRO A 104 4.18 -5.91 -4.67
N SER A 105 4.10 -6.81 -3.69
CA SER A 105 3.20 -6.69 -2.53
C SER A 105 3.58 -5.51 -1.64
N ALA A 106 4.87 -5.29 -1.41
CA ALA A 106 5.36 -4.15 -0.63
C ALA A 106 4.98 -2.81 -1.29
N LEU A 107 5.20 -2.68 -2.61
CA LEU A 107 4.82 -1.48 -3.37
C LEU A 107 3.30 -1.28 -3.40
N ALA A 108 2.54 -2.33 -3.67
CA ALA A 108 1.07 -2.27 -3.65
C ALA A 108 0.57 -1.77 -2.30
N SER A 109 1.08 -2.33 -1.20
CA SER A 109 0.65 -1.93 0.15
C SER A 109 1.07 -0.50 0.54
N THR A 110 2.18 0.03 0.00
CA THR A 110 2.54 1.46 0.13
C THR A 110 1.57 2.35 -0.64
N LEU A 111 1.22 1.99 -1.87
CA LEU A 111 0.26 2.74 -2.69
C LEU A 111 -1.17 2.69 -2.14
N THR A 112 -1.53 1.62 -1.44
CA THR A 112 -2.82 1.50 -0.75
C THR A 112 -3.03 2.63 0.26
N VAL A 113 -1.98 3.13 0.92
CA VAL A 113 -2.09 4.27 1.85
C VAL A 113 -2.64 5.51 1.15
N LEU A 114 -2.08 5.85 -0.01
CA LEU A 114 -2.58 6.96 -0.84
C LEU A 114 -3.99 6.68 -1.35
N THR A 115 -4.23 5.45 -1.83
CA THR A 115 -5.50 5.08 -2.45
C THR A 115 -6.66 5.12 -1.44
N ILE A 116 -6.44 4.67 -0.20
CA ILE A 116 -7.42 4.77 0.88
C ILE A 116 -7.72 6.23 1.21
N PHE A 117 -6.70 7.09 1.30
CA PHE A 117 -6.91 8.52 1.49
C PHE A 117 -7.78 9.11 0.37
N LEU A 118 -7.46 8.82 -0.89
CA LEU A 118 -8.21 9.33 -2.04
C LEU A 118 -9.66 8.81 -2.05
N ALA A 119 -9.87 7.53 -1.78
CA ALA A 119 -11.20 6.92 -1.73
C ALA A 119 -12.05 7.52 -0.60
N THR A 120 -11.53 7.58 0.63
CA THR A 120 -12.24 8.16 1.78
C THR A 120 -12.52 9.65 1.57
N ARG A 121 -11.57 10.37 0.97
CA ARG A 121 -11.75 11.78 0.60
C ARG A 121 -12.90 11.95 -0.39
N ALA A 122 -13.01 11.07 -1.39
CA ALA A 122 -14.06 11.12 -2.40
C ALA A 122 -15.45 10.78 -1.84
N ILE A 123 -15.53 9.88 -0.85
CA ILE A 123 -16.81 9.40 -0.30
C ILE A 123 -17.31 10.27 0.86
N ILE A 124 -16.45 10.56 1.84
CA ILE A 124 -16.86 11.15 3.15
C ILE A 124 -16.18 12.50 3.42
N GLY A 125 -15.08 12.81 2.72
CA GLY A 125 -14.42 14.11 2.77
C GLY A 125 -13.02 14.08 3.37
N THR A 126 -12.29 15.19 3.21
CA THR A 126 -10.85 15.26 3.46
C THR A 126 -10.44 15.09 4.93
N ARG A 127 -11.29 15.52 5.88
CA ARG A 127 -10.95 15.46 7.31
C ARG A 127 -10.99 14.05 7.89
N ILE A 128 -11.85 13.19 7.35
CA ILE A 128 -12.00 11.79 7.80
C ILE A 128 -10.99 10.89 7.08
N ALA A 129 -10.55 11.29 5.89
CA ALA A 129 -9.54 10.57 5.11
C ALA A 129 -8.12 10.65 5.70
N LEU A 130 -7.84 11.68 6.49
CA LEU A 130 -6.57 11.99 7.13
C LEU A 130 -6.50 11.35 8.52
#